data_AF-G0UJN7-F1
#
_entry.id   AF-G0UJN7-F1
#
_cell.length_a   1.000
_cell.length_b   1.000
_cell.length_c   1.000
_cell.angle_alpha   90.00
_cell.angle_beta   90.00
_cell.angle_gamma   90.00
#
_symmetry.space_group_name_H-M   'P 1'
#
loop_
_entity.id
_entity.type
_entity.pdbx_description
1 polymer ?
#
loop_
_entity_poly.entity_id
_entity_poly.type
_entity_poly.pdbx_seq_one_letter_code
_entity_poly.pdbx_strand_id
1 'polypeptide(L)'
;MLTFPGFVSPDEKMTLQMASEARRQYLSTRLVPLYANTSPIELWNNIVKYREKSNPDSDDLVETYEELRLSYRGYKGMVYNLAFHMTVEEDEAAPAPEREARKRLYFNHPFLSPATFLSFPRAEDGTIPAVPMYAYAAKRLLLYRLRIKLELTAKVVPTLLRDPATKLANHLRCPPSPSSPLSNGLTQEDIENFLLELVPNLRLVRDIPPWMQPYYLCHASRKFMFMCDTRRTGAIAIDTMMKSDVFSELLRMYESDVQDAITTFPEGCTVDVAAMLLAADAGSEDTVAALVIAYEGEGNNPDDMYTVKALEEEVVLRVRRSQLHWNPGSTEFLSQDVLSMDNWFSLPLMGRIYEHYTSLDLDGDGVLSIEELSRYCDSSFTSLVIERVFECHVPHSGKYHIMDYKTYLDFVIATEHAATLPAMKYIWSILDLEGTKLYVTVDTLRCFCKEVAGELKANGLMTDISAQSILSEIIDMINPKWHEWVELEDIIRSGHQATVLPILLSYRNFYAYDCREQTAAEANDEYA
;
A
#
# COMPACT_ATOMS: atom_id res chain seq x y z
N MET A 1 23.88 24.93 -2.43
CA MET A 1 23.15 26.05 -3.06
C MET A 1 22.17 25.47 -4.05
N LEU A 2 20.88 25.49 -3.72
CA LEU A 2 19.80 25.00 -4.57
C LEU A 2 19.57 26.02 -5.68
N THR A 3 20.00 25.71 -6.89
CA THR A 3 19.63 26.45 -8.09
C THR A 3 18.13 26.31 -8.30
N PHE A 4 17.39 27.41 -8.12
CA PHE A 4 16.03 27.55 -8.64
C PHE A 4 16.03 27.13 -10.12
N PRO A 5 15.05 26.36 -10.62
CA PRO A 5 15.00 26.06 -12.04
C PRO A 5 14.85 27.39 -12.77
N GLY A 6 15.85 27.72 -13.59
CA GLY A 6 15.82 28.88 -14.46
C GLY A 6 14.52 28.90 -15.26
N PHE A 7 14.06 30.10 -15.58
CA PHE A 7 12.97 30.32 -16.51
C PHE A 7 13.18 29.47 -17.77
N VAL A 8 12.40 28.38 -17.91
CA VAL A 8 12.37 27.61 -19.15
C VAL A 8 11.57 28.44 -20.15
N SER A 9 12.17 28.72 -21.31
CA SER A 9 11.50 29.52 -22.34
C SER A 9 10.23 28.80 -22.84
N PRO A 10 9.23 29.53 -23.39
CA PRO A 10 8.04 28.90 -23.95
C PRO A 10 8.34 27.82 -25.01
N ASP A 11 9.36 28.05 -25.84
CA ASP A 11 9.78 27.10 -26.89
C ASP A 11 10.42 25.83 -26.30
N GLU A 12 11.23 25.96 -25.25
CA GLU A 12 11.79 24.82 -24.52
C GLU A 12 10.69 24.03 -23.79
N LYS A 13 9.68 24.70 -23.22
CA LYS A 13 8.53 24.02 -22.60
C LYS A 13 7.73 23.22 -23.61
N MET A 14 7.46 23.78 -24.78
CA MET A 14 6.79 23.07 -25.87
C MET A 14 7.58 21.82 -26.28
N THR A 15 8.90 21.97 -26.46
CA THR A 15 9.79 20.86 -26.82
C THR A 15 9.77 19.75 -25.76
N LEU A 16 9.82 20.11 -24.47
CA LEU A 16 9.76 19.15 -23.37
C LEU A 16 8.38 18.47 -23.24
N GLN A 17 7.29 19.20 -23.48
CA GLN A 17 5.93 18.64 -23.53
C GLN A 17 5.80 17.61 -24.65
N MET A 18 6.27 17.95 -25.85
CA MET A 18 6.28 17.02 -26.99
C MET A 18 7.11 15.77 -26.70
N ALA A 19 8.28 15.92 -26.09
CA ALA A 19 9.12 14.79 -25.70
C ALA A 19 8.45 13.90 -24.63
N SER A 20 7.77 14.51 -23.67
CA SER A 20 7.02 13.79 -22.62
C SER A 20 5.86 12.99 -23.21
N GLU A 21 5.09 13.60 -24.12
CA GLU A 21 3.97 12.93 -24.78
C GLU A 21 4.44 11.79 -25.69
N ALA A 22 5.48 12.03 -26.49
CA ALA A 22 6.11 11.00 -27.32
C ALA A 22 6.60 9.82 -26.47
N ARG A 23 7.15 10.06 -25.28
CA ARG A 23 7.54 9.01 -24.34
C ARG A 23 6.33 8.23 -23.83
N ARG A 24 5.23 8.89 -23.44
CA ARG A 24 4.01 8.19 -23.00
C ARG A 24 3.43 7.32 -24.12
N GLN A 25 3.37 7.85 -25.34
CA GLN A 25 2.88 7.10 -26.50
C GLN A 25 3.78 5.90 -26.83
N TYR A 26 5.10 6.07 -26.69
CA TYR A 26 6.05 4.97 -26.84
C TYR A 26 5.81 3.87 -25.80
N LEU A 27 5.65 4.25 -24.52
CA LEU A 27 5.41 3.32 -23.42
C LEU A 27 4.06 2.60 -23.57
N SER A 28 2.99 3.31 -23.94
CA SER A 28 1.66 2.71 -24.11
C SER A 28 1.64 1.67 -25.23
N THR A 29 2.29 1.96 -26.36
CA THR A 29 2.38 1.04 -27.51
C THR A 29 3.18 -0.22 -27.18
N ARG A 30 4.17 -0.11 -26.29
CA ARG A 30 5.06 -1.22 -25.92
C ARG A 30 4.70 -1.92 -24.62
N LEU A 31 3.64 -1.50 -23.93
CA LEU A 31 3.26 -2.06 -22.63
C LEU A 31 3.00 -3.57 -22.73
N VAL A 32 2.19 -4.00 -23.70
CA VAL A 32 1.85 -5.42 -23.88
C VAL A 32 3.09 -6.28 -24.20
N PRO A 33 3.93 -5.94 -25.20
CA PRO A 33 5.19 -6.65 -25.44
C PRO A 33 6.12 -6.67 -24.22
N LEU A 34 6.20 -5.57 -23.47
CA LEU A 34 7.01 -5.52 -22.25
C LEU A 34 6.48 -6.50 -21.20
N TYR A 35 5.17 -6.60 -21.03
CA TYR A 35 4.58 -7.51 -20.04
C TYR A 35 4.80 -8.98 -20.39
N ALA A 36 4.71 -9.34 -21.68
CA ALA A 36 5.06 -10.68 -22.14
C ALA A 36 6.51 -11.01 -21.78
N ASN A 37 7.48 -10.17 -22.21
CA ASN A 37 8.91 -10.42 -22.03
C ASN A 37 9.41 -10.30 -20.58
N THR A 38 8.53 -9.95 -19.64
CA THR A 38 8.84 -9.78 -18.23
C THR A 38 7.98 -10.65 -17.30
N SER A 39 7.29 -11.64 -17.86
CA SER A 39 6.55 -12.64 -17.11
C SER A 39 7.51 -13.44 -16.20
N PRO A 40 7.25 -13.50 -14.88
CA PRO A 40 8.06 -14.32 -13.98
C PRO A 40 8.00 -15.81 -14.32
N ILE A 41 6.87 -16.30 -14.83
CA ILE A 41 6.73 -17.71 -15.24
C ILE A 41 7.59 -17.98 -16.47
N GLU A 42 7.54 -17.10 -17.48
CA GLU A 42 8.35 -17.27 -18.69
C GLU A 42 9.85 -17.16 -18.39
N LEU A 43 10.23 -16.23 -17.51
CA LEU A 43 11.61 -16.11 -17.02
C LEU A 43 12.06 -17.42 -16.34
N TRP A 44 11.24 -17.98 -15.44
CA TRP A 44 11.56 -19.22 -14.75
C TRP A 44 11.67 -20.40 -15.71
N ASN A 45 10.72 -20.56 -16.62
CA ASN A 45 10.73 -21.61 -17.64
C ASN A 45 11.98 -21.51 -18.53
N ASN A 46 12.41 -20.30 -18.89
CA ASN A 46 13.65 -20.09 -19.61
C ASN A 46 14.90 -20.43 -18.79
N ILE A 47 14.92 -20.10 -17.50
CA ILE A 47 16.01 -20.49 -16.59
C ILE A 47 16.13 -22.02 -16.54
N VAL A 48 15.01 -22.72 -16.35
CA VAL A 48 14.98 -24.19 -16.31
C VAL A 48 15.42 -24.79 -17.64
N LYS A 49 15.03 -24.19 -18.78
CA LYS A 49 15.40 -24.64 -20.13
C LYS A 49 16.90 -24.49 -20.43
N TYR A 50 17.51 -23.37 -20.02
CA TYR A 50 18.91 -23.04 -20.32
C TYR A 50 19.87 -23.30 -19.13
N ARG A 51 19.43 -24.09 -18.14
CA ARG A 51 20.25 -24.49 -16.99
C ARG A 51 21.50 -25.27 -17.42
N GLU A 52 22.53 -25.20 -16.59
CA GLU A 52 23.66 -26.11 -16.71
C GLU A 52 23.22 -27.51 -16.31
N LYS A 53 23.51 -28.52 -17.14
CA LYS A 53 23.22 -29.93 -16.84
C LYS A 53 24.52 -30.63 -16.46
N SER A 54 24.54 -31.30 -15.31
CA SER A 54 25.71 -32.04 -14.82
C SER A 54 26.03 -33.26 -15.70
N ASN A 55 25.02 -33.85 -16.35
CA ASN A 55 25.18 -34.94 -17.30
C ASN A 55 24.24 -34.76 -18.51
N PRO A 56 24.73 -34.75 -19.76
CA PRO A 56 23.90 -34.45 -20.93
C PRO A 56 22.90 -35.57 -21.31
N ASP A 57 23.10 -36.80 -20.82
CA ASP A 57 22.30 -37.99 -21.16
C ASP A 57 21.32 -38.44 -20.06
N SER A 58 21.32 -37.82 -18.87
CA SER A 58 20.27 -38.06 -17.87
C SER A 58 19.16 -37.03 -18.02
N ASP A 59 17.93 -37.52 -18.00
CA ASP A 59 16.77 -36.70 -17.65
C ASP A 59 16.90 -36.39 -16.16
N ASP A 60 17.81 -35.47 -15.81
CA ASP A 60 18.05 -35.03 -14.44
C ASP A 60 16.75 -34.41 -13.93
N LEU A 61 15.96 -35.25 -13.25
CA LEU A 61 14.90 -34.84 -12.37
C LEU A 61 15.56 -33.94 -11.32
N VAL A 62 15.32 -32.64 -11.42
CA VAL A 62 15.82 -31.66 -10.45
C VAL A 62 15.17 -32.00 -9.12
N GLU A 63 15.91 -32.65 -8.22
CA GLU A 63 15.39 -33.06 -6.90
C GLU A 63 15.11 -31.83 -6.03
N THR A 64 15.88 -30.75 -6.18
CA THR A 64 15.66 -29.46 -5.50
C THR A 64 16.01 -28.25 -6.36
N TYR A 65 15.15 -27.21 -6.33
CA TYR A 65 15.34 -25.97 -7.09
C TYR A 65 16.62 -25.18 -6.72
N GLU A 66 17.18 -25.43 -5.54
CA GLU A 66 18.39 -24.77 -5.04
C GLU A 66 19.66 -25.23 -5.75
N GLU A 67 19.63 -26.39 -6.41
CA GLU A 67 20.76 -26.94 -7.15
C GLU A 67 20.84 -26.41 -8.58
N LEU A 68 19.85 -25.64 -9.04
CA LEU A 68 19.84 -25.08 -10.38
C LEU A 68 20.96 -24.04 -10.57
N ARG A 69 21.85 -24.30 -11.53
CA ARG A 69 22.96 -23.42 -11.89
C ARG A 69 22.86 -22.94 -13.34
N LEU A 70 23.38 -21.75 -13.59
CA LEU A 70 23.45 -21.14 -14.92
C LEU A 70 24.91 -20.82 -15.27
N SER A 71 25.40 -21.40 -16.38
CA SER A 71 26.61 -20.91 -17.03
C SER A 71 26.33 -19.61 -17.80
N TYR A 72 27.38 -18.89 -18.18
CA TYR A 72 27.20 -17.68 -19.01
C TYR A 72 26.56 -17.99 -20.37
N ARG A 73 26.84 -19.17 -20.96
CA ARG A 73 26.20 -19.61 -22.20
C ARG A 73 24.70 -19.82 -21.99
N GLY A 74 24.32 -20.53 -20.92
CA GLY A 74 22.92 -20.72 -20.52
C GLY A 74 22.22 -19.39 -20.27
N TYR A 75 22.83 -18.51 -19.49
CA TYR A 75 22.32 -17.16 -19.22
C TYR A 75 22.09 -16.36 -20.52
N LYS A 76 23.06 -16.34 -21.44
CA LYS A 76 22.90 -15.65 -22.74
C LYS A 76 21.74 -16.25 -23.54
N GLY A 77 21.63 -17.58 -23.59
CA GLY A 77 20.53 -18.28 -24.26
C GLY A 77 19.17 -17.92 -23.68
N MET A 78 19.06 -17.91 -22.35
CA MET A 78 17.87 -17.49 -21.62
C MET A 78 17.45 -16.06 -21.96
N VAL A 79 18.38 -15.10 -21.92
CA VAL A 79 18.06 -13.69 -22.24
C VAL A 79 17.65 -13.52 -23.70
N TYR A 80 18.32 -14.22 -24.62
CA TYR A 80 17.99 -14.16 -26.04
C TYR A 80 16.59 -14.71 -26.33
N ASN A 81 16.24 -15.83 -25.70
CA ASN A 81 14.91 -16.41 -25.84
C ASN A 81 13.84 -15.48 -25.27
N LEU A 82 14.06 -14.94 -24.07
CA LEU A 82 13.09 -14.06 -23.40
C LEU A 82 12.92 -12.70 -24.08
N ALA A 83 14.02 -12.05 -24.50
CA ALA A 83 13.98 -10.68 -25.00
C ALA A 83 13.72 -10.60 -26.52
N PHE A 84 14.12 -11.62 -27.28
CA PHE A 84 14.10 -11.61 -28.74
C PHE A 84 13.34 -12.79 -29.36
N HIS A 85 12.82 -13.72 -28.55
CA HIS A 85 12.13 -14.95 -29.00
C HIS A 85 12.96 -15.76 -30.02
N MET A 86 14.28 -15.83 -29.81
CA MET A 86 15.20 -16.57 -30.68
C MET A 86 16.35 -17.19 -29.88
N THR A 87 16.99 -18.19 -30.48
CA THR A 87 18.21 -18.80 -29.96
C THR A 87 19.46 -18.00 -30.36
N VAL A 88 20.57 -18.26 -29.67
CA VAL A 88 21.85 -17.60 -29.99
C VAL A 88 22.36 -18.07 -31.35
N GLU A 89 22.13 -19.32 -31.69
CA GLU A 89 22.51 -19.95 -32.95
C GLU A 89 21.71 -19.35 -34.15
N GLU A 90 20.41 -19.07 -33.95
CA GLU A 90 19.60 -18.37 -34.97
C GLU A 90 20.07 -16.93 -35.19
N ASP A 91 20.50 -16.21 -34.15
CA ASP A 91 21.06 -14.86 -34.27
C ASP A 91 22.42 -14.84 -34.99
N GLU A 92 23.21 -15.91 -34.86
CA GLU A 92 24.49 -16.05 -35.58
C GLU A 92 24.28 -16.18 -37.10
N ALA A 93 23.18 -16.80 -37.52
CA ALA A 93 22.77 -16.92 -38.92
C ALA A 93 22.09 -15.66 -39.49
N ALA A 94 21.74 -14.69 -38.64
CA ALA A 94 21.05 -13.47 -39.04
C ALA A 94 21.99 -12.43 -39.70
N PRO A 95 21.44 -11.47 -40.47
CA PRO A 95 22.23 -10.39 -41.08
C PRO A 95 23.04 -9.60 -40.05
N ALA A 96 24.28 -9.26 -40.40
CA ALA A 96 25.21 -8.50 -39.54
C ALA A 96 24.61 -7.23 -38.87
N PRO A 97 23.82 -6.36 -39.56
CA PRO A 97 23.27 -5.17 -38.92
C PRO A 97 22.24 -5.48 -37.83
N GLU A 98 21.41 -6.52 -38.02
CA GLU A 98 20.40 -6.91 -37.04
C GLU A 98 21.04 -7.55 -35.80
N ARG A 99 22.03 -8.40 -36.02
CA ARG A 99 22.82 -9.03 -34.96
C ARG A 99 23.51 -7.98 -34.08
N GLU A 100 24.11 -6.96 -34.70
CA GLU A 100 24.76 -5.87 -33.96
C GLU A 100 23.74 -5.03 -33.17
N ALA A 101 22.54 -4.80 -33.70
CA ALA A 101 21.46 -4.13 -32.98
C ALA A 101 21.00 -4.92 -31.75
N ARG A 102 20.73 -6.23 -31.89
CA ARG A 102 20.35 -7.11 -30.77
C ARG A 102 21.46 -7.22 -29.73
N LYS A 103 22.71 -7.34 -30.16
CA LYS A 103 23.88 -7.31 -29.27
C LYS A 103 23.88 -6.03 -28.44
N ARG A 104 23.72 -4.85 -29.05
CA ARG A 104 23.64 -3.59 -28.31
C ARG A 104 22.49 -3.56 -27.30
N LEU A 105 21.31 -4.09 -27.67
CA LEU A 105 20.17 -4.18 -26.75
C LEU A 105 20.47 -5.11 -25.57
N TYR A 106 21.11 -6.26 -25.80
CA TYR A 106 21.51 -7.19 -24.75
C TYR A 106 22.51 -6.57 -23.77
N PHE A 107 23.56 -5.91 -24.28
CA PHE A 107 24.57 -5.26 -23.42
C PHE A 107 24.00 -4.08 -22.63
N ASN A 108 23.00 -3.38 -23.18
CA ASN A 108 22.34 -2.26 -22.52
C ASN A 108 21.08 -2.65 -21.73
N HIS A 109 20.73 -3.94 -21.65
CA HIS A 109 19.52 -4.36 -20.96
C HIS A 109 19.62 -4.03 -19.46
N PRO A 110 18.64 -3.31 -18.87
CA PRO A 110 18.77 -2.77 -17.52
C PRO A 110 18.90 -3.84 -16.43
N PHE A 111 18.27 -5.01 -16.63
CA PHE A 111 18.21 -6.06 -15.61
C PHE A 111 18.87 -7.39 -16.01
N LEU A 112 19.09 -7.64 -17.29
CA LEU A 112 19.51 -8.94 -17.84
C LEU A 112 20.75 -8.80 -18.75
N SER A 113 21.57 -7.76 -18.53
CA SER A 113 22.82 -7.59 -19.28
C SER A 113 23.90 -8.59 -18.82
N PRO A 114 25.01 -8.75 -19.57
CA PRO A 114 26.18 -9.48 -19.09
C PRO A 114 26.72 -8.97 -17.75
N ALA A 115 26.62 -7.66 -17.50
CA ALA A 115 27.07 -7.07 -16.24
C ALA A 115 26.27 -7.59 -15.04
N THR A 116 24.95 -7.83 -15.22
CA THR A 116 24.12 -8.49 -14.21
C THR A 116 24.67 -9.87 -13.89
N PHE A 117 24.93 -10.73 -14.89
CA PHE A 117 25.50 -12.06 -14.65
C PHE A 117 26.82 -11.98 -13.85
N LEU A 118 27.68 -11.03 -14.22
CA LEU A 118 28.98 -10.86 -13.59
C LEU A 118 28.91 -10.35 -12.15
N SER A 119 27.80 -9.76 -11.71
CA SER A 119 27.62 -9.29 -10.33
C SER A 119 27.25 -10.39 -9.35
N PHE A 120 26.82 -11.57 -9.83
CA PHE A 120 26.49 -12.69 -8.95
C PHE A 120 27.77 -13.45 -8.51
N PRO A 121 27.79 -13.99 -7.28
CA PRO A 121 28.85 -14.89 -6.84
C PRO A 121 28.89 -16.11 -7.77
N ARG A 122 30.07 -16.40 -8.33
CA ARG A 122 30.31 -17.55 -9.20
C ARG A 122 31.01 -18.66 -8.44
N ALA A 123 30.69 -19.91 -8.75
CA ALA A 123 31.48 -21.05 -8.30
C ALA A 123 32.74 -21.23 -9.15
N GLU A 124 33.56 -22.22 -8.77
CA GLU A 124 34.82 -22.58 -9.43
C GLU A 124 34.62 -22.97 -10.90
N ASP A 125 33.45 -23.53 -11.24
CA ASP A 125 33.04 -23.87 -12.61
C ASP A 125 32.55 -22.66 -13.44
N GLY A 126 32.51 -21.47 -12.85
CA GLY A 126 32.07 -20.23 -13.50
C GLY A 126 30.55 -20.06 -13.60
N THR A 127 29.76 -20.92 -12.96
CA THR A 127 28.29 -20.85 -12.94
C THR A 127 27.77 -20.01 -11.78
N ILE A 128 26.55 -19.51 -11.91
CA ILE A 128 25.82 -18.77 -10.86
C ILE A 128 24.59 -19.56 -10.40
N PRO A 129 24.12 -19.37 -9.14
CA PRO A 129 22.88 -19.97 -8.66
C PRO A 129 21.66 -19.32 -9.35
N ALA A 130 20.73 -20.15 -9.81
CA ALA A 130 19.58 -19.71 -10.61
C ALA A 130 18.49 -19.00 -9.78
N VAL A 131 18.17 -19.48 -8.58
CA VAL A 131 17.11 -18.91 -7.73
C VAL A 131 17.41 -17.45 -7.32
N PRO A 132 18.61 -17.08 -6.84
CA PRO A 132 18.92 -15.67 -6.54
C PRO A 132 18.88 -14.77 -7.79
N MET A 133 19.30 -15.29 -8.95
CA MET A 133 19.22 -14.57 -10.22
C MET A 133 17.76 -14.33 -10.62
N TYR A 134 16.92 -15.37 -10.52
CA TYR A 134 15.50 -15.28 -10.77
C TYR A 134 14.84 -14.23 -9.87
N ALA A 135 15.04 -14.33 -8.55
CA ALA A 135 14.45 -13.39 -7.58
C ALA A 135 14.87 -11.94 -7.87
N TYR A 136 16.14 -11.72 -8.21
CA TYR A 136 16.65 -10.40 -8.61
C TYR A 136 15.96 -9.87 -9.88
N ALA A 137 15.91 -10.69 -10.93
CA ALA A 137 15.35 -10.30 -12.22
C ALA A 137 13.83 -10.10 -12.12
N ALA A 138 13.10 -11.07 -11.59
CA ALA A 138 11.64 -11.02 -11.42
C ALA A 138 11.20 -9.78 -10.62
N LYS A 139 11.86 -9.50 -9.49
CA LYS A 139 11.55 -8.31 -8.67
C LYS A 139 11.77 -7.01 -9.45
N ARG A 140 12.90 -6.86 -10.14
CA ARG A 140 13.21 -5.62 -10.88
C ARG A 140 12.31 -5.42 -12.10
N LEU A 141 12.01 -6.50 -12.80
CA LEU A 141 11.08 -6.50 -13.92
C LEU A 141 9.65 -6.15 -13.46
N LEU A 142 9.20 -6.68 -12.31
CA LEU A 142 7.93 -6.30 -11.68
C LEU A 142 7.90 -4.81 -11.33
N LEU A 143 8.89 -4.30 -10.60
CA LEU A 143 8.94 -2.88 -10.24
C LEU A 143 8.98 -1.98 -11.48
N TYR A 144 9.68 -2.39 -12.53
CA TYR A 144 9.71 -1.68 -13.80
C TYR A 144 8.33 -1.64 -14.48
N ARG A 145 7.62 -2.78 -14.53
CA ARG A 145 6.25 -2.87 -15.07
C ARG A 145 5.28 -1.95 -14.32
N LEU A 146 5.32 -1.98 -12.98
CA LEU A 146 4.45 -1.16 -12.15
C LEU A 146 4.79 0.33 -12.29
N ARG A 147 6.08 0.68 -12.42
CA ARG A 147 6.49 2.07 -12.69
C ARG A 147 5.92 2.59 -14.00
N ILE A 148 5.96 1.79 -15.07
CA ILE A 148 5.38 2.19 -16.36
C ILE A 148 3.87 2.40 -16.23
N LYS A 149 3.15 1.51 -15.56
CA LYS A 149 1.72 1.69 -15.28
C LYS A 149 1.47 3.02 -14.56
N LEU A 150 2.18 3.28 -13.46
CA LEU A 150 2.08 4.56 -12.74
C LEU A 150 2.38 5.77 -13.64
N GLU A 151 3.39 5.70 -14.51
CA GLU A 151 3.71 6.77 -15.46
C GLU A 151 2.56 7.01 -16.47
N LEU A 152 1.87 5.95 -16.89
CA LEU A 152 0.72 6.02 -17.81
C LEU A 152 -0.56 6.49 -17.12
N THR A 153 -0.74 6.22 -15.83
CA THR A 153 -1.89 6.68 -15.05
C THR A 153 -1.74 8.13 -14.56
N ALA A 154 -0.52 8.57 -14.25
CA ALA A 154 -0.24 9.89 -13.66
C ALA A 154 -0.68 11.07 -14.55
N LYS A 155 -1.59 11.92 -14.07
CA LYS A 155 -2.12 13.07 -14.83
C LYS A 155 -1.50 14.41 -14.45
N VAL A 156 -0.87 14.52 -13.28
CA VAL A 156 -0.35 15.79 -12.75
C VAL A 156 0.90 16.22 -13.50
N VAL A 157 0.77 17.19 -14.39
CA VAL A 157 1.89 17.73 -15.20
C VAL A 157 3.09 18.13 -14.32
N PRO A 158 4.34 17.84 -14.74
CA PRO A 158 5.53 18.07 -13.93
C PRO A 158 5.72 19.56 -13.66
N THR A 159 6.31 19.88 -12.52
CA THR A 159 6.48 21.26 -12.04
C THR A 159 7.23 22.16 -13.03
N LEU A 160 8.15 21.59 -13.83
CA LEU A 160 8.91 22.30 -14.87
C LEU A 160 8.04 22.76 -16.06
N LEU A 161 6.96 22.03 -16.36
CA LEU A 161 6.08 22.29 -17.50
C LEU A 161 4.85 23.12 -17.12
N ARG A 162 4.57 23.29 -15.82
CA ARG A 162 3.46 24.11 -15.34
C ARG A 162 3.72 25.59 -15.54
N ASP A 163 2.67 26.34 -15.88
CA ASP A 163 2.73 27.79 -16.02
C ASP A 163 2.98 28.45 -14.63
N PRO A 164 4.01 29.30 -14.47
CA PRO A 164 4.18 30.10 -13.27
C PRO A 164 2.99 31.05 -12.97
N ALA A 165 2.13 31.37 -13.93
CA ALA A 165 0.93 32.19 -13.71
C ALA A 165 -0.24 31.40 -13.06
N THR A 166 -0.28 30.07 -13.20
CA THR A 166 -1.25 29.19 -12.50
C THR A 166 -0.98 29.01 -11.00
N LYS A 167 -0.28 29.97 -10.38
CA LYS A 167 -0.12 30.08 -8.93
C LYS A 167 -1.48 30.38 -8.31
N LEU A 168 -2.32 29.37 -8.12
CA LEU A 168 -3.33 29.43 -7.07
C LEU A 168 -2.54 29.61 -5.76
N ALA A 169 -2.62 30.80 -5.17
CA ALA A 169 -1.58 31.39 -4.32
C ALA A 169 -1.13 30.58 -3.08
N ASN A 170 -1.82 29.49 -2.73
CA ASN A 170 -1.63 28.80 -1.44
C ASN A 170 -1.32 27.30 -1.53
N HIS A 171 -1.22 26.68 -2.71
CA HIS A 171 -0.95 25.24 -2.80
C HIS A 171 0.51 24.95 -3.15
N LEU A 172 1.18 24.21 -2.26
CA LEU A 172 2.52 23.68 -2.50
C LEU A 172 2.49 22.73 -3.72
N ARG A 173 3.59 22.67 -4.46
CA ARG A 173 3.71 21.82 -5.64
C ARG A 173 4.35 20.48 -5.30
N CYS A 174 3.90 19.44 -5.97
CA CYS A 174 4.58 18.14 -5.96
C CYS A 174 6.04 18.34 -6.42
N PRO A 175 7.03 17.88 -5.63
CA PRO A 175 8.43 18.02 -6.01
C PRO A 175 8.71 17.23 -7.29
N PRO A 176 9.56 17.74 -8.19
CA PRO A 176 10.02 16.93 -9.32
C PRO A 176 10.74 15.69 -8.78
N SER A 177 10.52 14.55 -9.43
CA SER A 177 11.29 13.35 -9.14
C SER A 177 12.77 13.60 -9.51
N PRO A 178 13.73 13.25 -8.63
CA PRO A 178 15.15 13.36 -8.95
C PRO A 178 15.58 12.45 -10.11
N SER A 179 14.95 11.28 -10.26
CA SER A 179 15.33 10.29 -11.27
C SER A 179 14.54 10.41 -12.58
N SER A 180 13.38 11.08 -12.55
CA SER A 180 12.48 11.28 -13.69
C SER A 180 11.79 12.64 -13.55
N PRO A 181 12.51 13.76 -13.76
CA PRO A 181 11.99 15.12 -13.51
C PRO A 181 10.85 15.53 -14.45
N LEU A 182 10.69 14.80 -15.57
CA LEU A 182 9.60 14.97 -16.53
C LEU A 182 8.42 14.02 -16.27
N SER A 183 8.48 13.18 -15.24
CA SER A 183 7.37 12.32 -14.86
C SER A 183 6.27 13.12 -14.17
N ASN A 184 5.02 12.76 -14.46
CA ASN A 184 3.86 13.35 -13.83
C ASN A 184 3.75 12.89 -12.36
N GLY A 185 3.13 13.74 -11.53
CA GLY A 185 2.70 13.34 -10.19
C GLY A 185 1.38 12.54 -10.25
N LEU A 186 1.10 11.83 -9.17
CA LEU A 186 -0.10 11.01 -8.97
C LEU A 186 -1.05 11.71 -8.00
N THR A 187 -2.27 12.03 -8.42
CA THR A 187 -3.34 12.41 -7.50
C THR A 187 -3.89 11.19 -6.75
N GLN A 188 -4.77 11.41 -5.77
CA GLN A 188 -5.52 10.32 -5.14
C GLN A 188 -6.31 9.51 -6.19
N GLU A 189 -6.99 10.19 -7.12
CA GLU A 189 -7.75 9.53 -8.21
C GLU A 189 -6.82 8.71 -9.13
N ASP A 190 -5.62 9.22 -9.44
CA ASP A 190 -4.65 8.44 -10.23
C ASP A 190 -4.21 7.16 -9.49
N ILE A 191 -4.06 7.23 -8.17
CA ILE A 191 -3.73 6.06 -7.34
C ILE A 191 -4.91 5.08 -7.28
N GLU A 192 -6.14 5.57 -7.12
CA GLU A 192 -7.35 4.74 -7.13
C GLU A 192 -7.50 4.00 -8.47
N ASN A 193 -7.29 4.69 -9.60
CA ASN A 193 -7.31 4.05 -10.92
C ASN A 193 -6.20 2.99 -11.07
N PHE A 194 -5.00 3.29 -10.58
CA PHE A 194 -3.90 2.32 -10.58
C PHE A 194 -4.24 1.09 -9.72
N LEU A 195 -4.78 1.28 -8.51
CA LEU A 195 -5.17 0.20 -7.62
C LEU A 195 -6.30 -0.64 -8.22
N LEU A 196 -7.28 -0.01 -8.86
CA LEU A 196 -8.36 -0.69 -9.57
C LEU A 196 -7.82 -1.64 -10.65
N GLU A 197 -6.83 -1.22 -11.43
CA GLU A 197 -6.15 -2.10 -12.41
C GLU A 197 -5.35 -3.24 -11.76
N LEU A 198 -4.99 -3.13 -10.48
CA LEU A 198 -4.27 -4.16 -9.74
C LEU A 198 -5.18 -5.12 -8.98
N VAL A 199 -6.46 -4.77 -8.72
CA VAL A 199 -7.41 -5.61 -7.98
C VAL A 199 -7.39 -7.09 -8.41
N PRO A 200 -7.37 -7.44 -9.72
CA PRO A 200 -7.33 -8.84 -10.16
C PRO A 200 -6.11 -9.64 -9.66
N ASN A 201 -5.02 -8.95 -9.34
CA ASN A 201 -3.78 -9.53 -8.82
C ASN A 201 -3.68 -9.46 -7.28
N LEU A 202 -4.61 -8.79 -6.59
CA LEU A 202 -4.57 -8.64 -5.14
C LEU A 202 -5.33 -9.79 -4.48
N ARG A 203 -4.59 -10.69 -3.83
CA ARG A 203 -5.17 -11.79 -3.07
C ARG A 203 -6.10 -11.24 -1.99
N LEU A 204 -7.22 -11.93 -1.75
CA LEU A 204 -8.29 -11.53 -0.81
C LEU A 204 -9.09 -10.27 -1.20
N VAL A 205 -8.69 -9.53 -2.24
CA VAL A 205 -9.37 -8.30 -2.67
C VAL A 205 -10.03 -8.47 -4.04
N ARG A 206 -9.46 -9.31 -4.90
CA ARG A 206 -9.95 -9.58 -6.27
C ARG A 206 -11.46 -9.67 -6.39
N ASP A 207 -12.10 -10.41 -5.50
CA ASP A 207 -13.53 -10.72 -5.53
C ASP A 207 -14.35 -9.75 -4.65
N ILE A 208 -13.88 -8.51 -4.45
CA ILE A 208 -14.62 -7.50 -3.69
C ILE A 208 -15.99 -7.22 -4.34
N PRO A 209 -17.08 -7.06 -3.56
CA PRO A 209 -18.37 -6.64 -4.10
C PRO A 209 -18.31 -5.27 -4.78
N PRO A 210 -19.08 -5.04 -5.86
CA PRO A 210 -19.09 -3.76 -6.57
C PRO A 210 -19.38 -2.55 -5.68
N TRP A 211 -20.36 -2.66 -4.78
CA TRP A 211 -20.74 -1.59 -3.84
C TRP A 211 -19.62 -1.21 -2.84
N MET A 212 -18.73 -2.16 -2.51
CA MET A 212 -17.63 -1.97 -1.55
C MET A 212 -16.36 -1.43 -2.22
N GLN A 213 -16.23 -1.60 -3.54
CA GLN A 213 -15.05 -1.22 -4.31
C GLN A 213 -14.66 0.27 -4.16
N PRO A 214 -15.57 1.27 -4.22
CA PRO A 214 -15.19 2.67 -4.02
C PRO A 214 -14.59 2.93 -2.64
N TYR A 215 -15.11 2.29 -1.59
CA TYR A 215 -14.60 2.40 -0.23
C TYR A 215 -13.21 1.78 -0.10
N TYR A 216 -12.98 0.61 -0.72
CA TYR A 216 -11.66 -0.02 -0.74
C TYR A 216 -10.62 0.84 -1.46
N LEU A 217 -10.96 1.36 -2.64
CA LEU A 217 -10.03 2.21 -3.40
C LEU A 217 -9.69 3.48 -2.62
N CYS A 218 -10.69 4.10 -1.98
CA CYS A 218 -10.50 5.22 -1.08
C CYS A 218 -9.60 4.86 0.11
N HIS A 219 -9.87 3.73 0.77
CA HIS A 219 -9.09 3.21 1.89
C HIS A 219 -7.61 3.02 1.50
N ALA A 220 -7.36 2.23 0.47
CA ALA A 220 -6.02 1.89 0.00
C ALA A 220 -5.25 3.12 -0.52
N SER A 221 -5.90 4.03 -1.27
CA SER A 221 -5.26 5.23 -1.78
C SER A 221 -4.94 6.24 -0.67
N ARG A 222 -5.75 6.29 0.40
CA ARG A 222 -5.58 7.24 1.50
C ARG A 222 -4.27 7.07 2.23
N LYS A 223 -3.82 5.83 2.50
CA LYS A 223 -2.53 5.58 3.16
C LYS A 223 -1.35 6.09 2.34
N PHE A 224 -1.40 5.99 1.00
CA PHE A 224 -0.40 6.64 0.15
C PHE A 224 -0.43 8.16 0.29
N MET A 225 -1.61 8.78 0.19
CA MET A 225 -1.76 10.23 0.34
C MET A 225 -1.26 10.73 1.69
N PHE A 226 -1.64 10.07 2.77
CA PHE A 226 -1.23 10.43 4.12
C PHE A 226 0.29 10.28 4.31
N MET A 227 0.86 9.15 3.88
CA MET A 227 2.26 8.84 4.17
C MET A 227 3.25 9.52 3.23
N CYS A 228 2.89 9.68 1.95
CA CYS A 228 3.81 10.15 0.92
C CYS A 228 3.63 11.64 0.57
N ASP A 229 2.43 12.22 0.72
CA ASP A 229 2.19 13.66 0.47
C ASP A 229 2.39 14.51 1.73
N THR A 230 3.59 14.44 2.30
CA THR A 230 3.99 15.16 3.54
C THR A 230 3.83 16.68 3.48
N ARG A 231 3.63 17.25 2.29
CA ARG A 231 3.48 18.68 2.04
C ARG A 231 2.07 19.08 1.65
N ARG A 232 1.10 18.15 1.68
CA ARG A 232 -0.31 18.37 1.30
C ARG A 232 -0.43 19.07 -0.06
N THR A 233 0.34 18.60 -1.03
CA THR A 233 0.38 19.15 -2.40
C THR A 233 -0.78 18.63 -3.26
N GLY A 234 -1.48 17.59 -2.80
CA GLY A 234 -2.51 16.87 -3.54
C GLY A 234 -1.96 15.92 -4.59
N ALA A 235 -0.64 15.73 -4.66
CA ALA A 235 0.00 14.83 -5.62
C ALA A 235 1.33 14.26 -5.15
N ILE A 236 1.60 13.00 -5.47
CA ILE A 236 2.81 12.27 -5.05
C ILE A 236 3.71 12.03 -6.25
N ALA A 237 5.03 12.16 -6.07
CA ALA A 237 5.99 11.74 -7.09
C ALA A 237 6.06 10.20 -7.15
N ILE A 238 6.05 9.61 -8.34
CA ILE A 238 6.09 8.15 -8.54
C ILE A 238 7.24 7.50 -7.76
N ASP A 239 8.43 8.11 -7.79
CA ASP A 239 9.58 7.59 -7.05
C ASP A 239 9.37 7.59 -5.53
N THR A 240 8.64 8.57 -4.98
CA THR A 240 8.32 8.61 -3.55
C THR A 240 7.35 7.49 -3.20
N MET A 241 6.30 7.30 -4.01
CA MET A 241 5.34 6.21 -3.83
C MET A 241 6.06 4.86 -3.87
N MET A 242 6.82 4.56 -4.92
CA MET A 242 7.46 3.26 -5.10
C MET A 242 8.53 2.91 -4.06
N LYS A 243 9.13 3.91 -3.40
CA LYS A 243 10.12 3.72 -2.34
C LYS A 243 9.51 3.65 -0.94
N SER A 244 8.21 3.89 -0.81
CA SER A 244 7.54 3.90 0.49
C SER A 244 7.34 2.49 1.05
N ASP A 245 7.27 2.40 2.37
CA ASP A 245 6.89 1.16 3.06
C ASP A 245 5.45 0.75 2.71
N VAL A 246 4.58 1.74 2.45
CA VAL A 246 3.20 1.53 1.98
C VAL A 246 3.16 0.76 0.66
N PHE A 247 4.07 1.07 -0.29
CA PHE A 247 4.14 0.32 -1.55
C PHE A 247 4.67 -1.10 -1.33
N SER A 248 5.60 -1.28 -0.37
CA SER A 248 6.09 -2.61 -0.01
C SER A 248 5.00 -3.45 0.66
N GLU A 249 4.14 -2.83 1.48
CA GLU A 249 2.96 -3.45 2.10
C GLU A 249 1.94 -3.90 1.06
N LEU A 250 1.64 -3.07 0.05
CA LEU A 250 0.81 -3.43 -1.10
C LEU A 250 1.37 -4.65 -1.85
N LEU A 251 2.68 -4.67 -2.10
CA LEU A 251 3.33 -5.76 -2.82
C LEU A 251 3.29 -7.10 -2.08
N ARG A 252 3.07 -7.12 -0.76
CA ARG A 252 2.86 -8.37 0.00
C ARG A 252 1.53 -9.05 -0.34
N MET A 253 0.56 -8.30 -0.86
CA MET A 253 -0.75 -8.81 -1.29
C MET A 253 -0.81 -9.11 -2.79
N TYR A 254 0.21 -8.70 -3.56
CA TYR A 254 0.22 -8.73 -5.01
C TYR A 254 0.79 -10.04 -5.55
N GLU A 255 -0.01 -10.74 -6.34
CA GLU A 255 0.41 -11.93 -7.09
C GLU A 255 0.77 -11.58 -8.53
N SER A 256 1.86 -12.17 -9.02
CA SER A 256 2.33 -11.90 -10.39
C SER A 256 1.46 -12.56 -11.46
N ASP A 257 0.85 -13.69 -11.14
CA ASP A 257 -0.20 -14.32 -11.95
C ASP A 257 -1.57 -14.00 -11.32
N VAL A 258 -2.55 -13.74 -12.17
CA VAL A 258 -3.94 -13.49 -11.77
C VAL A 258 -4.59 -14.77 -11.25
N GLN A 259 -4.16 -15.94 -11.72
CA GLN A 259 -4.68 -17.23 -11.26
C GLN A 259 -4.32 -17.49 -9.79
N ASP A 260 -3.10 -17.13 -9.38
CA ASP A 260 -2.62 -17.31 -8.00
C ASP A 260 -3.38 -16.45 -6.99
N ALA A 261 -4.05 -15.38 -7.45
CA ALA A 261 -4.89 -14.53 -6.61
C ALA A 261 -6.30 -15.10 -6.36
N ILE A 262 -6.71 -16.18 -7.05
CA ILE A 262 -8.06 -16.77 -6.92
C ILE A 262 -8.17 -17.54 -5.62
N THR A 263 -9.23 -17.25 -4.87
CA THR A 263 -9.55 -18.00 -3.65
C THR A 263 -10.71 -18.96 -3.90
N THR A 264 -10.60 -20.22 -3.51
CA THR A 264 -11.74 -21.15 -3.59
C THR A 264 -12.77 -20.83 -2.52
N PHE A 265 -14.06 -20.84 -2.86
CA PHE A 265 -15.14 -20.73 -1.89
C PHE A 265 -15.69 -22.14 -1.59
N PRO A 266 -15.44 -22.71 -0.40
CA PRO A 266 -15.83 -24.09 -0.10
C PRO A 266 -17.35 -24.26 0.01
N GLU A 267 -17.82 -25.50 -0.04
CA GLU A 267 -19.23 -25.82 0.20
C GLU A 267 -19.68 -25.33 1.60
N GLY A 268 -20.86 -24.73 1.66
CA GLY A 268 -21.37 -24.08 2.87
C GLY A 268 -20.91 -22.62 3.06
N CYS A 269 -19.99 -22.11 2.23
CA CYS A 269 -19.59 -20.70 2.28
C CYS A 269 -20.71 -19.79 1.79
N THR A 270 -20.97 -18.69 2.50
CA THR A 270 -21.81 -17.60 1.98
C THR A 270 -20.98 -16.73 1.05
N VAL A 271 -21.54 -16.37 -0.10
CA VAL A 271 -20.93 -15.53 -1.14
C VAL A 271 -21.96 -14.56 -1.69
N ASP A 272 -21.50 -13.47 -2.28
CA ASP A 272 -22.37 -12.51 -2.97
C ASP A 272 -22.39 -12.79 -4.47
N VAL A 273 -23.58 -12.69 -5.08
CA VAL A 273 -23.77 -12.75 -6.53
C VAL A 273 -24.54 -11.53 -7.01
N ALA A 274 -24.33 -11.12 -8.27
CA ALA A 274 -25.06 -9.98 -8.83
C ALA A 274 -26.58 -10.21 -8.79
N ALA A 275 -27.33 -9.25 -8.23
CA ALA A 275 -28.78 -9.31 -8.08
C ALA A 275 -29.51 -9.49 -9.42
N MET A 276 -28.91 -8.98 -10.51
CA MET A 276 -29.40 -9.14 -11.89
C MET A 276 -29.58 -10.59 -12.34
N LEU A 277 -28.92 -11.55 -11.69
CA LEU A 277 -29.08 -12.98 -11.99
C LEU A 277 -30.41 -13.55 -11.49
N LEU A 278 -31.06 -12.88 -10.53
CA LEU A 278 -32.36 -13.24 -9.97
C LEU A 278 -33.47 -12.35 -10.57
N ALA A 279 -33.23 -11.04 -10.62
CA ALA A 279 -34.19 -10.04 -11.05
C ALA A 279 -33.59 -9.11 -12.10
N ALA A 280 -34.15 -9.11 -13.31
CA ALA A 280 -33.61 -8.35 -14.45
C ALA A 280 -33.69 -6.82 -14.27
N ASP A 281 -34.47 -6.34 -13.30
CA ASP A 281 -34.67 -4.94 -12.94
C ASP A 281 -33.81 -4.45 -11.76
N ALA A 282 -32.99 -5.33 -11.17
CA ALA A 282 -32.05 -4.96 -10.10
C ALA A 282 -30.95 -4.01 -10.59
N GLY A 283 -30.40 -3.19 -9.69
CA GLY A 283 -29.29 -2.29 -9.97
C GLY A 283 -28.03 -3.05 -10.36
N SER A 284 -27.16 -2.44 -11.18
CA SER A 284 -25.95 -3.09 -11.69
C SER A 284 -24.89 -3.37 -10.62
N GLU A 285 -24.99 -2.71 -9.48
CA GLU A 285 -24.05 -2.85 -8.35
C GLU A 285 -24.65 -3.63 -7.17
N ASP A 286 -25.93 -4.00 -7.26
CA ASP A 286 -26.64 -4.71 -6.21
C ASP A 286 -26.19 -6.19 -6.18
N THR A 287 -25.89 -6.68 -4.99
CA THR A 287 -25.53 -8.08 -4.75
C THR A 287 -26.55 -8.75 -3.83
N VAL A 288 -26.71 -10.06 -3.98
CA VAL A 288 -27.56 -10.91 -3.13
C VAL A 288 -26.70 -12.01 -2.54
N ALA A 289 -26.89 -12.27 -1.24
CA ALA A 289 -26.20 -13.33 -0.54
C ALA A 289 -26.71 -14.71 -0.98
N ALA A 290 -25.79 -15.62 -1.25
CA ALA A 290 -26.05 -16.99 -1.66
C ALA A 290 -25.14 -17.98 -0.94
N LEU A 291 -25.62 -19.20 -0.72
CA LEU A 291 -24.87 -20.30 -0.12
C LEU A 291 -24.26 -21.18 -1.20
N VAL A 292 -22.96 -21.48 -1.13
CA VAL A 292 -22.31 -22.44 -2.02
C VAL A 292 -22.76 -23.85 -1.69
N ILE A 293 -23.37 -24.55 -2.66
CA ILE A 293 -23.82 -25.94 -2.52
C ILE A 293 -22.76 -26.91 -3.05
N ALA A 294 -22.19 -26.62 -4.22
CA ALA A 294 -21.20 -27.46 -4.89
C ALA A 294 -20.45 -26.66 -5.95
N TYR A 295 -19.25 -27.12 -6.33
CA TYR A 295 -18.46 -26.54 -7.42
C TYR A 295 -17.70 -27.62 -8.20
N GLU A 296 -17.37 -27.32 -9.46
CA GLU A 296 -16.58 -28.18 -10.33
C GLU A 296 -15.07 -27.99 -10.07
N GLY A 297 -14.29 -29.06 -10.20
CA GLY A 297 -12.83 -29.01 -10.08
C GLY A 297 -12.34 -28.68 -8.66
N GLU A 298 -11.30 -27.84 -8.58
CA GLU A 298 -10.76 -27.32 -7.31
C GLU A 298 -11.36 -25.96 -6.95
N GLY A 299 -12.23 -25.40 -7.79
CA GLY A 299 -12.89 -24.11 -7.58
C GLY A 299 -11.95 -22.90 -7.64
N ASN A 300 -10.73 -23.10 -8.14
CA ASN A 300 -9.66 -22.11 -8.25
C ASN A 300 -9.46 -21.58 -9.68
N ASN A 301 -10.29 -22.02 -10.64
CA ASN A 301 -10.26 -21.52 -12.01
C ASN A 301 -11.43 -20.53 -12.23
N PRO A 302 -11.22 -19.39 -12.91
CA PRO A 302 -12.28 -18.39 -13.14
C PRO A 302 -13.50 -18.92 -13.89
N ASP A 303 -13.34 -19.99 -14.68
CA ASP A 303 -14.38 -20.64 -15.45
C ASP A 303 -15.04 -21.83 -14.74
N ASP A 304 -14.58 -22.21 -13.53
CA ASP A 304 -15.21 -23.27 -12.74
C ASP A 304 -16.67 -22.90 -12.45
N MET A 305 -17.57 -23.86 -12.64
CA MET A 305 -19.00 -23.66 -12.38
C MET A 305 -19.31 -23.95 -10.92
N TYR A 306 -20.03 -23.01 -10.29
CA TYR A 306 -20.53 -23.08 -8.93
C TYR A 306 -22.04 -23.20 -8.95
N THR A 307 -22.57 -24.05 -8.09
CA THR A 307 -24.00 -24.13 -7.78
C THR A 307 -24.22 -23.44 -6.45
N VAL A 308 -24.94 -22.32 -6.48
CA VAL A 308 -25.21 -21.50 -5.30
C VAL A 308 -26.72 -21.38 -5.09
N LYS A 309 -27.14 -21.20 -3.85
CA LYS A 309 -28.56 -21.00 -3.51
C LYS A 309 -28.75 -19.65 -2.85
N ALA A 310 -29.50 -18.77 -3.49
CA ALA A 310 -29.83 -17.45 -2.97
C ALA A 310 -30.60 -17.58 -1.64
N LEU A 311 -30.20 -16.82 -0.62
CA LEU A 311 -30.76 -16.93 0.73
C LEU A 311 -32.18 -16.34 0.83
N GLU A 312 -32.46 -15.27 0.07
CA GLU A 312 -33.75 -14.57 0.17
C GLU A 312 -34.87 -15.26 -0.63
N GLU A 313 -34.56 -15.73 -1.85
CA GLU A 313 -35.56 -16.32 -2.76
C GLU A 313 -35.51 -17.86 -2.82
N GLU A 314 -34.54 -18.49 -2.13
CA GLU A 314 -34.31 -19.95 -2.14
C GLU A 314 -34.08 -20.55 -3.56
N VAL A 315 -33.72 -19.70 -4.53
CA VAL A 315 -33.44 -20.07 -5.92
C VAL A 315 -32.03 -20.62 -6.05
N VAL A 316 -31.89 -21.75 -6.76
CA VAL A 316 -30.59 -22.34 -7.09
C VAL A 316 -30.08 -21.79 -8.43
N LEU A 317 -28.90 -21.19 -8.42
CA LEU A 317 -28.23 -20.60 -9.57
C LEU A 317 -26.97 -21.39 -9.92
N ARG A 318 -26.64 -21.43 -11.22
CA ARG A 318 -25.35 -21.88 -11.71
C ARG A 318 -24.57 -20.68 -12.24
N VAL A 319 -23.46 -20.37 -11.58
CA VAL A 319 -22.64 -19.18 -11.84
C VAL A 319 -21.18 -19.59 -12.04
N ARG A 320 -20.40 -18.76 -12.72
CA ARG A 320 -18.95 -18.98 -12.83
C ARG A 320 -18.25 -18.50 -11.56
N ARG A 321 -17.09 -19.08 -11.24
CA ARG A 321 -16.26 -18.63 -10.12
C ARG A 321 -15.98 -17.12 -10.18
N SER A 322 -15.72 -16.60 -11.37
CA SER A 322 -15.49 -15.17 -11.64
C SER A 322 -16.68 -14.23 -11.32
N GLN A 323 -17.87 -14.77 -11.05
CA GLN A 323 -19.08 -14.00 -10.71
C GLN A 323 -19.40 -14.01 -9.21
N LEU A 324 -18.56 -14.67 -8.41
CA LEU A 324 -18.71 -14.74 -6.96
C LEU A 324 -17.92 -13.62 -6.29
N HIS A 325 -18.54 -12.98 -5.30
CA HIS A 325 -17.94 -11.94 -4.49
C HIS A 325 -17.87 -12.33 -3.01
N TRP A 326 -16.97 -11.68 -2.27
CA TRP A 326 -16.87 -11.82 -0.82
C TRP A 326 -18.17 -11.35 -0.14
N ASN A 327 -18.65 -12.14 0.81
CA ASN A 327 -19.72 -11.77 1.72
C ASN A 327 -19.15 -11.72 3.16
N PRO A 328 -19.70 -10.95 4.09
CA PRO A 328 -19.28 -11.00 5.50
C PRO A 328 -19.27 -12.42 6.09
N GLY A 329 -20.23 -13.27 5.72
CA GLY A 329 -20.28 -14.68 6.10
C GLY A 329 -19.16 -15.55 5.49
N SER A 330 -18.49 -15.10 4.43
CA SER A 330 -17.32 -15.80 3.88
C SER A 330 -16.14 -15.83 4.87
N THR A 331 -16.10 -14.89 5.82
CA THR A 331 -14.98 -14.73 6.75
C THR A 331 -14.83 -15.93 7.69
N GLU A 332 -15.89 -16.69 7.96
CA GLU A 332 -15.86 -17.91 8.78
C GLU A 332 -14.98 -19.02 8.18
N PHE A 333 -14.72 -18.95 6.87
CA PHE A 333 -13.92 -19.93 6.13
C PHE A 333 -12.47 -19.48 5.92
N LEU A 334 -12.11 -18.29 6.41
CA LEU A 334 -10.74 -17.79 6.37
C LEU A 334 -9.95 -18.30 7.58
N SER A 335 -8.65 -18.54 7.40
CA SER A 335 -7.78 -18.89 8.53
C SER A 335 -7.63 -17.73 9.50
N GLN A 336 -7.39 -18.04 10.78
CA GLN A 336 -7.20 -17.02 11.81
C GLN A 336 -6.08 -16.04 11.44
N ASP A 337 -4.99 -16.52 10.83
CA ASP A 337 -3.87 -15.67 10.38
C ASP A 337 -4.29 -14.64 9.33
N VAL A 338 -5.24 -14.99 8.45
CA VAL A 338 -5.79 -14.08 7.45
C VAL A 338 -6.73 -13.06 8.10
N LEU A 339 -7.56 -13.52 9.03
CA LEU A 339 -8.46 -12.65 9.77
C LEU A 339 -7.67 -11.66 10.62
N SER A 340 -6.61 -12.07 11.32
CA SER A 340 -5.75 -11.18 12.12
C SER A 340 -4.69 -10.44 11.29
N MET A 341 -4.75 -10.50 9.96
CA MET A 341 -3.75 -9.85 9.12
C MET A 341 -3.78 -8.33 9.34
N ASP A 342 -2.61 -7.78 9.66
CA ASP A 342 -2.36 -6.35 9.80
C ASP A 342 -1.72 -5.80 8.52
N ASN A 343 -2.50 -5.82 7.43
CA ASN A 343 -2.11 -5.25 6.15
C ASN A 343 -3.24 -4.37 5.61
N TRP A 344 -2.96 -3.09 5.42
CA TRP A 344 -3.90 -2.06 4.97
C TRP A 344 -4.55 -2.34 3.61
N PHE A 345 -3.91 -3.16 2.79
CA PHE A 345 -4.43 -3.54 1.47
C PHE A 345 -5.28 -4.80 1.51
N SER A 346 -5.43 -5.45 2.68
CA SER A 346 -6.25 -6.65 2.85
C SER A 346 -7.72 -6.30 3.05
N LEU A 347 -8.61 -7.08 2.43
CA LEU A 347 -10.05 -6.91 2.61
C LEU A 347 -10.52 -7.11 4.07
N PRO A 348 -9.99 -8.08 4.85
CA PRO A 348 -10.39 -8.23 6.26
C PRO A 348 -10.09 -7.01 7.14
N LEU A 349 -8.91 -6.39 7.01
CA LEU A 349 -8.59 -5.19 7.79
C LEU A 349 -9.45 -4.00 7.36
N MET A 350 -9.60 -3.79 6.05
CA MET A 350 -10.46 -2.74 5.51
C MET A 350 -11.91 -2.91 5.99
N GLY A 351 -12.44 -4.15 5.99
CA GLY A 351 -13.75 -4.50 6.51
C GLY A 351 -13.92 -4.10 7.96
N ARG A 352 -12.98 -4.47 8.86
CA ARG A 352 -13.02 -4.06 10.27
C ARG A 352 -13.03 -2.54 10.46
N ILE A 353 -12.19 -1.83 9.71
CA ILE A 353 -12.09 -0.36 9.81
C ILE A 353 -13.37 0.31 9.33
N TYR A 354 -13.98 -0.21 8.25
CA TYR A 354 -15.24 0.26 7.72
C TYR A 354 -16.42 -0.06 8.65
N GLU A 355 -16.51 -1.28 9.17
CA GLU A 355 -17.51 -1.68 10.17
C GLU A 355 -17.42 -0.79 11.41
N HIS A 356 -16.20 -0.51 11.90
CA HIS A 356 -16.00 0.39 13.03
C HIS A 356 -16.52 1.81 12.72
N TYR A 357 -16.21 2.37 11.54
CA TYR A 357 -16.75 3.66 11.11
C TYR A 357 -18.28 3.67 11.13
N THR A 358 -18.92 2.66 10.52
CA THR A 358 -20.38 2.55 10.49
C THR A 358 -21.01 2.28 11.86
N SER A 359 -20.28 1.67 12.78
CA SER A 359 -20.76 1.43 14.15
C SER A 359 -20.72 2.69 15.02
N LEU A 360 -19.85 3.65 14.67
CA LEU A 360 -19.76 4.94 15.33
C LEU A 360 -20.84 5.91 14.84
N ASP A 361 -21.24 5.82 13.57
CA ASP A 361 -22.33 6.58 12.95
C ASP A 361 -23.69 6.04 13.44
N LEU A 362 -24.26 6.68 14.45
CA LEU A 362 -25.46 6.18 15.14
C LEU A 362 -26.75 6.62 14.46
N ASP A 363 -26.73 7.78 13.81
CA ASP A 363 -27.88 8.31 13.09
C ASP A 363 -27.93 7.86 11.63
N GLY A 364 -26.84 7.26 11.13
CA GLY A 364 -26.73 6.66 9.81
C GLY A 364 -26.68 7.69 8.70
N ASP A 365 -26.21 8.91 8.99
CA ASP A 365 -26.11 9.99 8.00
C ASP A 365 -24.84 9.89 7.12
N GLY A 366 -23.97 8.92 7.41
CA GLY A 366 -22.78 8.59 6.65
C GLY A 366 -21.55 9.39 7.06
N VAL A 367 -21.62 10.16 8.15
CA VAL A 367 -20.55 11.01 8.66
C VAL A 367 -20.47 10.93 10.19
N LEU A 368 -19.38 11.43 10.79
CA LEU A 368 -19.19 11.37 12.24
C LEU A 368 -19.19 12.76 12.87
N SER A 369 -19.99 12.89 13.93
CA SER A 369 -19.97 13.99 14.88
C SER A 369 -18.88 13.84 15.96
N ILE A 370 -18.67 14.90 16.75
CA ILE A 370 -17.73 14.87 17.89
C ILE A 370 -18.18 13.81 18.90
N GLU A 371 -19.48 13.75 19.18
CA GLU A 371 -20.07 12.81 20.13
C GLU A 371 -19.92 11.35 19.67
N GLU A 372 -20.00 11.09 18.38
CA GLU A 372 -19.82 9.76 17.80
C GLU A 372 -18.35 9.34 17.81
N LEU A 373 -17.44 10.21 17.33
CA LEU A 373 -16.00 9.92 17.38
C LEU A 373 -15.50 9.78 18.83
N SER A 374 -16.13 10.41 19.81
CA SER A 374 -15.79 10.24 21.23
C SER A 374 -15.95 8.80 21.74
N ARG A 375 -16.64 7.93 21.00
CA ARG A 375 -16.78 6.49 21.31
C ARG A 375 -15.67 5.64 20.71
N TYR A 376 -14.81 6.22 19.87
CA TYR A 376 -13.69 5.52 19.24
C TYR A 376 -12.80 4.83 20.28
N CYS A 377 -12.50 3.55 20.04
CA CYS A 377 -11.76 2.68 20.96
C CYS A 377 -12.33 2.73 22.39
N ASP A 378 -13.64 2.53 22.54
CA ASP A 378 -14.39 2.56 23.80
C ASP A 378 -14.15 3.84 24.63
N SER A 379 -14.22 5.00 23.96
CA SER A 379 -13.98 6.30 24.59
C SER A 379 -12.62 6.40 25.30
N SER A 380 -11.58 5.81 24.70
CA SER A 380 -10.22 5.85 25.26
C SER A 380 -9.48 7.17 25.02
N PHE A 381 -9.88 7.95 24.02
CA PHE A 381 -9.32 9.26 23.72
C PHE A 381 -9.94 10.33 24.63
N THR A 382 -9.14 11.31 25.04
CA THR A 382 -9.66 12.41 25.88
C THR A 382 -10.55 13.35 25.08
N SER A 383 -11.53 13.98 25.74
CA SER A 383 -12.43 14.97 25.12
C SER A 383 -11.66 16.10 24.42
N LEU A 384 -10.64 16.64 25.08
CA LEU A 384 -9.75 17.67 24.53
C LEU A 384 -9.14 17.23 23.20
N VAL A 385 -8.70 15.98 23.09
CA VAL A 385 -8.08 15.46 21.87
C VAL A 385 -9.10 15.35 20.74
N ILE A 386 -10.30 14.83 21.02
CA ILE A 386 -11.37 14.72 20.02
C ILE A 386 -11.78 16.12 19.51
N GLU A 387 -12.01 17.09 20.40
CA GLU A 387 -12.31 18.47 20.00
C GLU A 387 -11.22 19.03 19.09
N ARG A 388 -9.95 18.84 19.46
CA ARG A 388 -8.79 19.30 18.67
C ARG A 388 -8.66 18.60 17.33
N VAL A 389 -9.05 17.33 17.20
CA VAL A 389 -9.11 16.63 15.90
C VAL A 389 -10.10 17.34 14.97
N PHE A 390 -11.29 17.68 15.47
CA PHE A 390 -12.30 18.39 14.68
C PHE A 390 -11.88 19.82 14.32
N GLU A 391 -11.24 20.52 15.24
CA GLU A 391 -10.73 21.88 14.97
C GLU A 391 -9.60 21.89 13.93
N CYS A 392 -8.70 20.90 13.97
CA CYS A 392 -7.48 20.91 13.16
C CYS A 392 -7.61 20.24 11.80
N HIS A 393 -8.38 19.15 11.73
CA HIS A 393 -8.33 18.23 10.59
C HIS A 393 -9.67 18.02 9.90
N VAL A 394 -10.79 18.36 10.55
CA VAL A 394 -12.11 18.23 9.95
C VAL A 394 -12.46 19.50 9.16
N PRO A 395 -12.81 19.38 7.86
CA PRO A 395 -13.22 20.52 7.06
C PRO A 395 -14.43 21.25 7.66
N HIS A 396 -14.38 22.58 7.71
CA HIS A 396 -15.46 23.39 8.24
C HIS A 396 -16.51 23.65 7.14
N SER A 397 -17.68 23.02 7.24
CA SER A 397 -18.83 23.32 6.37
C SER A 397 -19.90 24.07 7.15
N GLY A 398 -19.75 25.40 7.23
CA GLY A 398 -20.73 26.26 7.92
C GLY A 398 -20.70 26.09 9.44
N LYS A 399 -21.80 25.62 10.04
CA LYS A 399 -21.98 25.50 11.51
C LYS A 399 -21.64 24.12 12.09
N TYR A 400 -21.48 23.11 11.25
CA TYR A 400 -21.28 21.74 11.72
C TYR A 400 -19.87 21.28 11.37
N HIS A 401 -19.22 20.64 12.34
CA HIS A 401 -17.94 19.96 12.15
C HIS A 401 -18.24 18.48 11.94
N ILE A 402 -18.08 18.01 10.71
CA ILE A 402 -18.57 16.70 10.28
C ILE A 402 -17.41 15.95 9.63
N MET A 403 -17.05 14.80 10.18
CA MET A 403 -15.95 13.97 9.72
C MET A 403 -16.43 12.93 8.71
N ASP A 404 -15.98 13.04 7.46
CA ASP A 404 -16.24 12.02 6.44
C ASP A 404 -15.31 10.81 6.59
N TYR A 405 -15.61 9.72 5.88
CA TYR A 405 -14.80 8.51 5.89
C TYR A 405 -13.33 8.77 5.54
N LYS A 406 -13.05 9.70 4.60
CA LYS A 406 -11.68 10.06 4.20
C LYS A 406 -10.89 10.68 5.36
N THR A 407 -11.52 11.58 6.10
CA THR A 407 -10.94 12.25 7.26
C THR A 407 -10.81 11.31 8.45
N TYR A 408 -11.77 10.39 8.64
CA TYR A 408 -11.68 9.31 9.61
C TYR A 408 -10.47 8.40 9.34
N LEU A 409 -10.23 8.02 8.07
CA LEU A 409 -9.06 7.22 7.72
C LEU A 409 -7.74 7.94 8.05
N ASP A 410 -7.65 9.26 7.85
CA ASP A 410 -6.46 10.02 8.29
C ASP A 410 -6.24 9.92 9.80
N PHE A 411 -7.32 9.99 10.58
CA PHE A 411 -7.27 9.85 12.03
C PHE A 411 -6.80 8.45 12.45
N VAL A 412 -7.34 7.38 11.83
CA VAL A 412 -6.90 5.99 12.07
C VAL A 412 -5.42 5.83 11.74
N ILE A 413 -4.98 6.24 10.55
CA ILE A 413 -3.58 6.13 10.13
C ILE A 413 -2.66 6.92 11.06
N ALA A 414 -3.07 8.13 11.48
CA ALA A 414 -2.26 8.97 12.36
C ALA A 414 -2.07 8.35 13.75
N THR A 415 -3.10 7.72 14.29
CA THR A 415 -3.08 7.15 15.64
C THR A 415 -2.38 5.78 15.69
N GLU A 416 -2.57 4.94 14.67
CA GLU A 416 -1.90 3.62 14.56
C GLU A 416 -0.42 3.73 14.19
N HIS A 417 -0.04 4.73 13.37
CA HIS A 417 1.32 4.92 12.88
C HIS A 417 1.97 6.20 13.41
N ALA A 418 1.70 6.53 14.68
CA ALA A 418 2.13 7.76 15.36
C ALA A 418 3.64 8.08 15.24
N ALA A 419 4.48 7.05 15.08
CA ALA A 419 5.93 7.21 14.96
C ALA A 419 6.38 7.77 13.60
N THR A 420 5.52 7.79 12.59
CA THR A 420 5.87 8.26 11.26
C THR A 420 5.77 9.78 11.16
N LEU A 421 6.65 10.42 10.38
CA LEU A 421 6.68 11.88 10.27
C LEU A 421 5.34 12.54 9.87
N PRO A 422 4.54 11.99 8.94
CA PRO A 422 3.21 12.51 8.64
C PRO A 422 2.26 12.44 9.85
N ALA A 423 2.24 11.31 10.56
CA ALA A 423 1.43 11.13 11.75
C ALA A 423 1.87 12.06 12.89
N MET A 424 3.17 12.18 13.13
CA MET A 424 3.70 13.13 14.11
C MET A 424 3.25 14.56 13.82
N LYS A 425 3.25 15.00 12.55
CA LYS A 425 2.73 16.33 12.17
C LYS A 425 1.22 16.46 12.37
N TYR A 426 0.46 15.41 12.09
CA TYR A 426 -0.98 15.36 12.35
C TYR A 426 -1.29 15.51 13.84
N ILE A 427 -0.57 14.76 14.67
CA ILE A 427 -0.71 14.81 16.13
C ILE A 427 -0.19 16.15 16.67
N TRP A 428 0.90 16.70 16.11
CA TRP A 428 1.45 17.97 16.53
C TRP A 428 0.46 19.12 16.42
N SER A 429 -0.36 19.18 15.36
CA SER A 429 -1.41 20.20 15.28
C SER A 429 -2.50 20.05 16.33
N ILE A 430 -2.75 18.83 16.82
CA ILE A 430 -3.68 18.59 17.94
C ILE A 430 -3.07 19.21 19.21
N LEU A 431 -1.79 18.93 19.47
CA LEU A 431 -1.06 19.38 20.68
C LEU A 431 -0.81 20.90 20.72
N ASP A 432 -0.63 21.53 19.57
CA ASP A 432 -0.35 22.97 19.45
C ASP A 432 -1.62 23.81 19.62
N LEU A 433 -2.09 23.94 20.87
CA LEU A 433 -3.27 24.74 21.23
C LEU A 433 -3.12 26.23 20.87
N GLU A 434 -1.90 26.75 20.93
CA GLU A 434 -1.59 28.16 20.65
C GLU A 434 -1.42 28.45 19.15
N GLY A 435 -1.31 27.41 18.32
CA GLY A 435 -1.13 27.52 16.87
C GLY A 435 0.22 28.10 16.46
N THR A 436 1.27 27.92 17.28
CA THR A 436 2.62 28.46 17.03
C THR A 436 3.30 27.81 15.84
N LYS A 437 2.96 26.54 15.54
CA LYS A 437 3.54 25.62 14.55
C LYS A 437 5.00 25.27 14.77
N LEU A 438 5.65 25.79 15.82
CA LEU A 438 7.08 25.63 16.07
C LEU A 438 7.34 24.83 17.33
N TYR A 439 6.63 25.15 18.42
CA TYR A 439 6.82 24.53 19.72
C TYR A 439 5.49 24.35 20.46
N VAL A 440 5.47 23.43 21.42
CA VAL A 440 4.37 23.25 22.38
C VAL A 440 4.96 23.52 23.76
N THR A 441 4.33 24.39 24.55
CA THR A 441 4.83 24.71 25.89
C THR A 441 4.60 23.54 26.84
N VAL A 442 5.42 23.45 27.88
CA VAL A 442 5.26 22.42 28.93
C VAL A 442 3.91 22.59 29.64
N ASP A 443 3.41 23.83 29.79
CA ASP A 443 2.07 24.09 30.34
C ASP A 443 0.96 23.55 29.43
N THR A 444 1.09 23.68 28.10
CA THR A 444 0.16 23.06 27.16
C THR A 444 0.17 21.53 27.28
N LEU A 445 1.34 20.89 27.35
CA LEU A 445 1.44 19.44 27.56
C LEU A 445 0.81 19.01 28.88
N ARG A 446 0.93 19.83 29.93
CA ARG A 446 0.30 19.61 31.23
C ARG A 446 -1.22 19.57 31.14
N CYS A 447 -1.84 20.34 30.25
CA CYS A 447 -3.29 20.29 30.00
C CYS A 447 -3.71 18.91 29.48
N PHE A 448 -3.02 18.35 28.50
CA PHE A 448 -3.28 17.00 28.00
C PHE A 448 -3.07 15.94 29.10
N CYS A 449 -1.98 16.04 29.87
CA CYS A 449 -1.72 15.14 31.00
C CYS A 449 -2.79 15.22 32.09
N LYS A 450 -3.40 16.40 32.28
CA LYS A 450 -4.48 16.60 33.25
C LYS A 450 -5.77 15.89 32.82
N GLU A 451 -6.14 15.97 31.55
CA GLU A 451 -7.28 15.22 31.01
C GLU A 451 -7.05 13.71 31.14
N VAL A 452 -5.87 13.22 30.75
CA VAL A 452 -5.49 11.81 30.92
C VAL A 452 -5.60 11.37 32.38
N ALA A 453 -5.04 12.12 33.32
CA ALA A 453 -5.14 11.81 34.74
C ALA A 453 -6.58 11.88 35.28
N GLY A 454 -7.41 12.78 34.75
CA GLY A 454 -8.84 12.87 35.07
C GLY A 454 -9.60 11.62 34.63
N GLU A 455 -9.40 11.18 33.39
CA GLU A 455 -10.02 9.99 32.83
C GLU A 455 -9.60 8.71 33.55
N LEU A 456 -8.31 8.56 33.91
CA LEU A 456 -7.82 7.42 34.68
C LEU A 456 -8.52 7.29 36.04
N LYS A 457 -8.78 8.42 36.70
CA LYS A 457 -9.49 8.47 37.98
C LYS A 457 -10.98 8.19 37.81
N ALA A 458 -11.60 8.82 36.81
CA ALA A 458 -13.02 8.66 36.53
C ALA A 458 -13.39 7.20 36.19
N ASN A 459 -12.51 6.51 35.47
CA ASN A 459 -12.67 5.11 35.09
C ASN A 459 -12.14 4.13 36.16
N GLY A 460 -11.63 4.61 37.29
CA GLY A 460 -11.16 3.78 38.41
C GLY A 460 -9.89 2.97 38.12
N LEU A 461 -9.14 3.33 37.08
CA LEU A 461 -7.90 2.64 36.69
C LEU A 461 -6.72 3.02 37.60
N MET A 462 -6.64 4.30 38.01
CA MET A 462 -5.58 4.80 38.90
C MET A 462 -6.13 5.88 39.85
N THR A 463 -5.92 5.73 41.17
CA THR A 463 -6.49 6.64 42.17
C THR A 463 -5.63 7.87 42.46
N ASP A 464 -4.30 7.70 42.57
CA ASP A 464 -3.39 8.74 43.05
C ASP A 464 -2.50 9.35 41.95
N ILE A 465 -2.78 9.07 40.68
CA ILE A 465 -2.01 9.61 39.57
C ILE A 465 -2.19 11.13 39.47
N SER A 466 -1.09 11.87 39.30
CA SER A 466 -1.12 13.32 39.11
C SER A 466 -0.69 13.69 37.70
N ALA A 467 -1.28 14.76 37.15
CA ALA A 467 -0.88 15.29 35.84
C ALA A 467 0.62 15.64 35.79
N GLN A 468 1.20 16.05 36.92
CA GLN A 468 2.64 16.34 37.01
C GLN A 468 3.50 15.07 36.89
N SER A 469 3.03 13.93 37.42
CA SER A 469 3.75 12.65 37.32
C SER A 469 3.83 12.21 35.86
N ILE A 470 2.68 12.19 35.16
CA ILE A 470 2.59 11.85 33.74
C ILE A 470 3.46 12.80 32.91
N LEU A 471 3.35 14.10 33.17
CA LEU A 471 4.13 15.12 32.46
C LEU A 471 5.63 14.92 32.66
N SER A 472 6.09 14.68 33.90
CA SER A 472 7.50 14.46 34.19
C SER A 472 8.04 13.25 33.42
N GLU A 473 7.31 12.14 33.37
CA GLU A 473 7.72 10.96 32.61
C GLU A 473 7.76 11.22 31.10
N ILE A 474 6.79 11.96 30.56
CA ILE A 474 6.79 12.38 29.16
C ILE A 474 7.98 13.29 28.83
N ILE A 475 8.27 14.27 29.68
CA ILE A 475 9.41 15.18 29.49
C ILE A 475 10.74 14.44 29.60
N ASP A 476 10.86 13.48 30.53
CA ASP A 476 12.05 12.64 30.66
C ASP A 476 12.26 11.76 29.42
N MET A 477 11.18 11.20 28.85
CA MET A 477 11.24 10.46 27.58
C MET A 477 11.64 11.34 26.40
N ILE A 478 11.11 12.56 26.29
CA ILE A 478 11.41 13.47 25.18
C ILE A 478 12.83 14.06 25.32
N ASN A 479 13.25 14.36 26.55
CA ASN A 479 14.47 15.08 26.87
C ASN A 479 14.66 16.33 25.97
N PRO A 480 13.75 17.32 26.08
CA PRO A 480 13.75 18.49 25.21
C PRO A 480 14.99 19.36 25.45
N LYS A 481 15.38 20.11 24.42
CA LYS A 481 16.53 21.02 24.53
C LYS A 481 16.27 22.17 25.53
N TRP A 482 15.02 22.58 25.65
CA TRP A 482 14.56 23.67 26.50
C TRP A 482 13.55 23.14 27.52
N HIS A 483 13.60 23.66 28.74
CA HIS A 483 12.75 23.18 29.84
C HIS A 483 11.33 23.76 29.81
N GLU A 484 11.09 24.81 29.02
CA GLU A 484 9.81 25.53 28.97
C GLU A 484 8.95 25.11 27.77
N TRP A 485 9.54 24.52 26.73
CA TRP A 485 8.83 24.08 25.53
C TRP A 485 9.50 22.88 24.86
N VAL A 486 8.70 22.16 24.08
CA VAL A 486 9.10 21.02 23.26
C VAL A 486 8.94 21.39 21.79
N GLU A 487 9.93 21.05 20.97
CA GLU A 487 9.85 21.15 19.50
C GLU A 487 9.58 19.77 18.88
N LEU A 488 9.03 19.74 17.66
CA LEU A 488 8.81 18.46 16.95
C LEU A 488 10.14 17.69 16.75
N GLU A 489 11.24 18.42 16.56
CA GLU A 489 12.59 17.83 16.45
C GLU A 489 13.05 17.15 17.75
N ASP A 490 12.60 17.63 18.91
CA ASP A 490 12.92 16.98 20.20
C ASP A 490 12.25 15.59 20.28
N ILE A 491 10.99 15.49 19.86
CA ILE A 491 10.27 14.21 19.80
C ILE A 491 10.93 13.24 18.81
N ILE A 492 11.34 13.72 17.63
CA ILE A 492 12.04 12.88 16.63
C ILE A 492 13.39 12.40 17.18
N ARG A 493 14.13 13.28 17.86
CA ARG A 493 15.44 12.97 18.42
C ARG A 493 15.37 11.96 19.57
N SER A 494 14.28 11.97 20.35
CA SER A 494 14.14 11.08 21.49
C SER A 494 14.01 9.61 21.10
N GLY A 495 13.44 9.31 19.92
CA GLY A 495 13.15 7.94 19.50
C GLY A 495 11.96 7.30 20.21
N HIS A 496 11.28 8.04 21.10
CA HIS A 496 10.15 7.56 21.91
C HIS A 496 8.78 8.02 21.38
N GLN A 497 8.72 8.54 20.15
CA GLN A 497 7.49 9.05 19.54
C GLN A 497 6.34 8.02 19.48
N ALA A 498 6.65 6.73 19.33
CA ALA A 498 5.66 5.65 19.29
C ALA A 498 4.94 5.45 20.64
N THR A 499 5.50 5.96 21.73
CA THR A 499 4.97 5.82 23.09
C THR A 499 4.42 7.15 23.59
N VAL A 500 5.22 8.22 23.47
CA VAL A 500 4.88 9.56 23.97
C VAL A 500 3.61 10.11 23.33
N LEU A 501 3.49 10.01 22.00
CA LEU A 501 2.36 10.62 21.29
C LEU A 501 1.04 9.89 21.60
N PRO A 502 0.94 8.55 21.55
CA PRO A 502 -0.30 7.86 21.92
C PRO A 502 -0.73 8.09 23.38
N ILE A 503 0.22 8.23 24.32
CA ILE A 503 -0.05 8.57 25.72
C ILE A 503 -0.76 9.93 25.86
N LEU A 504 -0.29 10.93 25.11
CA LEU A 504 -0.89 12.28 25.14
C LEU A 504 -2.31 12.31 24.54
N LEU A 505 -2.67 11.33 23.73
CA LEU A 505 -3.97 11.25 23.07
C LEU A 505 -5.01 10.46 23.87
N SER A 506 -4.59 9.37 24.53
CA SER A 506 -5.48 8.40 25.16
C SER A 506 -4.99 7.97 26.54
N TYR A 507 -5.91 7.92 27.49
CA TYR A 507 -5.60 7.45 28.84
C TYR A 507 -5.35 5.94 28.91
N ARG A 508 -5.95 5.15 28.01
CA ARG A 508 -5.68 3.71 27.94
C ARG A 508 -4.26 3.42 27.46
N ASN A 509 -3.72 4.25 26.57
CA ASN A 509 -2.33 4.14 26.15
C ASN A 509 -1.37 4.45 27.30
N PHE A 510 -1.68 5.44 28.14
CA PHE A 510 -0.92 5.67 29.37
C PHE A 510 -1.00 4.47 30.32
N TYR A 511 -2.21 3.95 30.57
CA TYR A 511 -2.40 2.80 31.44
C TYR A 511 -1.65 1.56 30.96
N ALA A 512 -1.74 1.23 29.66
CA ALA A 512 -1.01 0.12 29.06
C ALA A 512 0.51 0.30 29.16
N TYR A 513 0.99 1.53 29.00
CA TYR A 513 2.40 1.86 29.21
C TYR A 513 2.81 1.69 30.67
N ASP A 514 2.06 2.19 31.65
CA ASP A 514 2.37 2.06 33.08
C ASP A 514 2.40 0.58 33.52
N CYS A 515 1.47 -0.24 33.04
CA CYS A 515 1.39 -1.67 33.34
C CYS A 515 2.42 -2.55 32.60
N ARG A 516 3.20 -2.00 31.67
CA ARG A 516 4.05 -2.80 30.75
C ARG A 516 5.02 -3.75 31.46
N GLU A 517 5.57 -3.34 32.59
CA GLU A 517 6.55 -4.15 33.34
C GLU A 517 5.88 -5.33 34.06
N GLN A 518 4.65 -5.14 34.54
CA GLN A 518 3.86 -6.21 35.16
C GLN A 518 3.42 -7.23 34.11
N THR A 519 2.91 -6.76 32.98
CA THR A 519 2.49 -7.65 31.87
C THR A 519 3.67 -8.42 31.30
N ALA A 520 4.86 -7.80 31.18
CA ALA A 520 6.07 -8.50 30.75
C ALA A 520 6.55 -9.54 31.77
N ALA A 521 6.35 -9.30 33.07
CA ALA A 521 6.67 -10.28 34.12
C ALA A 521 5.70 -11.47 34.07
N GLU A 522 4.39 -11.22 33.97
CA GLU A 522 3.35 -12.26 33.87
C GLU A 522 3.53 -13.13 32.63
N ALA A 523 3.85 -12.54 31.48
CA ALA A 523 4.11 -13.29 30.26
C ALA A 523 5.34 -14.20 30.39
N ASN A 524 6.40 -13.77 31.09
CA ASN A 524 7.59 -14.60 31.29
C ASN A 524 7.34 -15.78 32.25
N ASP A 525 6.44 -15.62 33.22
CA ASP A 525 6.07 -16.68 34.16
C ASP A 525 5.16 -17.75 33.52
N GLU A 526 4.40 -17.41 32.47
CA GLU A 526 3.53 -18.36 31.75
C GLU A 526 4.31 -19.33 30.83
N TYR A 527 5.58 -18.99 30.51
CA TYR A 527 6.51 -19.84 29.75
C TYR A 527 7.61 -20.50 30.61
N ALA A 528 7.57 -20.33 31.93
CA ALA A 528 8.48 -20.95 32.91
C ALA A 528 7.83 -22.18 33.58
#